data_AF-A0A7S3FVA5-F1
#
_entry.id   AF-A0A7S3FVA5-F1
#
_cell.length_a   1.000
_cell.length_b   1.000
_cell.length_c   1.000
_cell.angle_alpha   90.00
_cell.angle_beta   90.00
_cell.angle_gamma   90.00
#
_symmetry.space_group_name_H-M   'P 1'
#
loop_
_entity.id
_entity.type
_entity.pdbx_description
1 polymer ?
#
loop_
_entity_poly.entity_id
_entity_poly.type
_entity_poly.pdbx_seq_one_letter_code
_entity_poly.pdbx_strand_id
1 'polypeptide(L)'
;DKPIYNHVSGLLDPPETIQPPKVLVIEGLHPFYDERVRELIDFSIYLDISDDVKFAWKIQRDMAERGHSLESIKASIEARKPDFDAYIDPQKKMADMVIEVLPTQLIPDDNEGKVLRVRLIQKEGKELFDPAYLFDEGSTISWIPCGRKLTCSFPGIKFYYGPDTYYGEEVSVLEMDGSFDKLEELIYVESHLSNTSSKFYGEITQQMLKLSDFPGSSNGTGLFQTLVGLKIRDVYERITQKATVRAQ
;
A
#
# COMPACT_ATOMS: atom_id res chain seq x y z
N ASP A 1 -29.86 2.76 -8.18
CA ASP A 1 -29.69 1.83 -7.05
C ASP A 1 -28.55 0.86 -7.35
N LYS A 2 -27.71 0.59 -6.35
CA LYS A 2 -26.54 -0.29 -6.44
C LYS A 2 -26.93 -1.69 -5.94
N PRO A 3 -26.69 -2.78 -6.70
CA PRO A 3 -26.94 -4.14 -6.20
C PRO A 3 -26.05 -4.46 -4.98
N ILE A 4 -26.50 -5.42 -4.16
CA ILE A 4 -25.74 -5.95 -3.03
C ILE A 4 -25.32 -7.38 -3.36
N TYR A 5 -24.01 -7.66 -3.34
CA TYR A 5 -23.52 -9.04 -3.43
C TYR A 5 -23.32 -9.60 -2.02
N ASN A 6 -24.05 -10.66 -1.70
CA ASN A 6 -24.00 -11.28 -0.37
C ASN A 6 -22.97 -12.41 -0.36
N HIS A 7 -21.84 -12.19 0.31
CA HIS A 7 -20.75 -13.16 0.39
C HIS A 7 -21.08 -14.43 1.18
N VAL A 8 -22.15 -14.44 1.98
CA VAL A 8 -22.59 -15.64 2.73
C VAL A 8 -23.44 -16.56 1.84
N SER A 9 -24.38 -15.99 1.08
CA SER A 9 -25.27 -16.76 0.20
C SER A 9 -24.74 -16.96 -1.21
N GLY A 10 -23.81 -16.10 -1.66
CA GLY A 10 -23.32 -16.04 -3.03
C GLY A 10 -24.34 -15.44 -4.02
N LEU A 11 -25.38 -14.76 -3.54
CA LEU A 11 -26.48 -14.22 -4.35
C LEU A 11 -26.48 -12.69 -4.39
N LEU A 12 -27.23 -12.15 -5.36
CA LEU A 12 -27.52 -10.71 -5.45
C LEU A 12 -28.79 -10.39 -4.65
N ASP A 13 -28.61 -9.65 -3.57
CA ASP A 13 -29.70 -9.14 -2.73
C ASP A 13 -30.33 -7.88 -3.38
N PRO A 14 -31.53 -7.46 -2.92
CA PRO A 14 -32.17 -6.24 -3.40
C PRO A 14 -31.23 -5.02 -3.34
N PRO A 15 -31.32 -4.11 -4.31
CA PRO A 15 -30.37 -3.01 -4.41
C PRO A 15 -30.61 -1.96 -3.31
N GLU A 16 -29.57 -1.21 -3.02
CA GLU A 16 -29.62 -0.06 -2.10
C GLU A 16 -29.37 1.25 -2.84
N THR A 17 -29.99 2.33 -2.34
CA THR A 17 -29.72 3.67 -2.85
C THR A 17 -28.50 4.26 -2.16
N ILE A 18 -27.47 4.59 -2.93
CA ILE A 18 -26.27 5.27 -2.45
C ILE A 18 -26.41 6.76 -2.73
N GLN A 19 -26.32 7.58 -1.68
CA GLN A 19 -26.24 9.03 -1.81
C GLN A 19 -24.81 9.43 -2.23
N PRO A 20 -24.63 10.38 -3.15
CA PRO A 20 -23.30 10.83 -3.56
C PRO A 20 -22.49 11.35 -2.37
N PRO A 21 -21.37 10.71 -2.00
CA PRO A 21 -20.50 11.21 -0.95
C PRO A 21 -19.55 12.29 -1.50
N LYS A 22 -18.85 12.99 -0.61
CA LYS A 22 -17.75 13.89 -1.02
C LYS A 22 -16.56 13.13 -1.61
N VAL A 23 -16.31 11.94 -1.09
CA VAL A 23 -15.26 11.00 -1.55
C VAL A 23 -15.93 9.65 -1.73
N LEU A 24 -15.87 9.12 -2.95
CA LEU A 24 -16.33 7.76 -3.28
C LEU A 24 -15.10 6.89 -3.52
N VAL A 25 -14.94 5.83 -2.73
CA VAL A 25 -13.90 4.83 -2.94
C VAL A 25 -14.55 3.60 -3.55
N ILE A 26 -14.04 3.17 -4.71
CA ILE A 26 -14.38 1.88 -5.31
C ILE A 26 -13.23 0.89 -5.07
N GLU A 27 -13.53 -0.21 -4.40
CA GLU A 27 -12.56 -1.24 -4.03
C GLU A 27 -13.00 -2.59 -4.60
N GLY A 28 -12.03 -3.38 -5.06
CA GLY A 28 -12.26 -4.75 -5.48
C GLY A 28 -11.23 -5.22 -6.48
N LEU A 29 -11.60 -6.25 -7.25
CA LEU A 29 -10.71 -6.89 -8.22
C LEU A 29 -10.53 -6.09 -9.51
N HIS A 30 -11.48 -5.24 -9.90
CA HIS A 30 -11.50 -4.60 -11.24
C HIS A 30 -11.76 -3.07 -11.24
N PRO A 31 -11.25 -2.28 -10.28
CA PRO A 31 -11.56 -0.85 -10.25
C PRO A 31 -11.03 -0.10 -11.48
N PHE A 32 -9.97 -0.59 -12.14
CA PHE A 32 -9.31 0.09 -13.27
C PHE A 32 -9.37 -0.71 -14.58
N TYR A 33 -10.05 -1.86 -14.60
CA TYR A 33 -10.10 -2.74 -15.75
C TYR A 33 -10.81 -2.09 -16.95
N ASP A 34 -11.99 -1.52 -16.72
CA ASP A 34 -12.76 -0.80 -17.73
C ASP A 34 -12.24 0.64 -17.86
N GLU A 35 -11.85 1.03 -19.07
CA GLU A 35 -11.33 2.37 -19.36
C GLU A 35 -12.33 3.47 -18.99
N ARG A 36 -13.63 3.24 -19.21
CA ARG A 36 -14.69 4.22 -18.89
C ARG A 36 -14.80 4.49 -17.40
N VAL A 37 -14.55 3.47 -16.57
CA VAL A 37 -14.53 3.63 -15.11
C VAL A 37 -13.26 4.35 -14.71
N ARG A 38 -12.13 3.99 -15.31
CA ARG A 38 -10.81 4.59 -15.04
C ARG A 38 -10.78 6.09 -15.31
N GLU A 39 -11.45 6.56 -16.36
CA GLU A 39 -11.58 7.99 -16.68
C GLU A 39 -12.30 8.81 -15.59
N LEU A 40 -13.07 8.14 -14.71
CA LEU A 40 -13.80 8.78 -13.61
C LEU A 40 -13.00 8.80 -12.30
N ILE A 41 -11.79 8.23 -12.27
CA ILE A 41 -11.00 8.07 -11.05
C ILE A 41 -10.00 9.22 -10.94
N ASP A 42 -10.14 9.99 -9.86
CA ASP A 42 -9.23 11.09 -9.56
C ASP A 42 -7.85 10.61 -9.06
N PHE A 43 -7.82 9.48 -8.35
CA PHE A 43 -6.61 8.87 -7.80
C PHE A 43 -6.75 7.36 -7.65
N SER A 44 -5.72 6.61 -8.03
CA SER A 44 -5.75 5.15 -8.15
C SER A 44 -4.62 4.47 -7.36
N ILE A 45 -4.97 3.39 -6.65
CA ILE A 45 -4.05 2.64 -5.79
C ILE A 45 -4.14 1.16 -6.12
N TYR A 46 -2.99 0.50 -6.18
CA TYR A 46 -2.91 -0.95 -6.33
C TYR A 46 -2.11 -1.55 -5.17
N LEU A 47 -2.65 -2.57 -4.53
CA LEU A 47 -1.95 -3.35 -3.49
C LEU A 47 -1.44 -4.65 -4.12
N ASP A 48 -0.15 -4.68 -4.45
CA ASP A 48 0.53 -5.86 -4.99
C ASP A 48 1.13 -6.67 -3.85
N ILE A 49 0.71 -7.92 -3.70
CA ILE A 49 1.23 -8.82 -2.67
C ILE A 49 1.87 -9.98 -3.42
N SER A 50 3.16 -10.20 -3.19
CA SER A 50 3.90 -11.31 -3.79
C SER A 50 3.26 -12.66 -3.44
N ASP A 51 3.41 -13.63 -4.33
CA ASP A 51 2.86 -14.97 -4.13
C ASP A 51 3.42 -15.65 -2.88
N ASP A 52 4.69 -15.40 -2.53
CA ASP A 52 5.33 -15.92 -1.32
C ASP A 52 4.66 -15.36 -0.05
N VAL A 53 4.40 -14.05 0.00
CA VAL A 53 3.72 -13.43 1.14
C VAL A 53 2.26 -13.87 1.22
N LYS A 54 1.53 -13.92 0.08
CA LYS A 54 0.17 -14.47 0.01
C LYS A 54 0.12 -15.89 0.56
N PHE A 55 1.09 -16.72 0.19
CA PHE A 55 1.19 -18.10 0.65
C PHE A 55 1.48 -18.18 2.15
N ALA A 56 2.46 -17.42 2.66
CA ALA A 56 2.81 -17.38 4.08
C ALA A 56 1.62 -16.95 4.95
N TRP A 57 0.92 -15.87 4.58
CA TRP A 57 -0.27 -15.40 5.30
C TRP A 57 -1.43 -16.40 5.23
N LYS A 58 -1.61 -17.05 4.08
CA LYS A 58 -2.64 -18.09 3.92
C LYS A 58 -2.36 -19.30 4.79
N ILE A 59 -1.10 -19.74 4.90
CA ILE A 59 -0.69 -20.81 5.83
C ILE A 59 -0.99 -20.39 7.27
N GLN A 60 -0.53 -19.22 7.70
CA GLN A 60 -0.69 -18.78 9.09
C GLN A 60 -2.16 -18.71 9.49
N ARG A 61 -3.01 -18.16 8.61
CA ARG A 61 -4.45 -18.09 8.84
C ARG A 61 -5.11 -19.47 8.83
N ASP A 62 -4.85 -20.28 7.80
CA ASP A 62 -5.55 -21.55 7.63
C ASP A 62 -5.05 -22.60 8.65
N MET A 63 -3.78 -22.56 9.11
CA MET A 63 -3.27 -23.38 10.23
C MET A 63 -3.94 -23.01 11.56
N ALA A 64 -4.30 -21.74 11.76
CA ALA A 64 -5.02 -21.32 12.95
C ALA A 64 -6.50 -21.73 12.93
N GLU A 65 -7.11 -21.89 11.74
CA GLU A 65 -8.56 -22.03 11.61
C GLU A 65 -9.09 -23.40 11.13
N ARG A 66 -8.35 -24.28 10.41
CA ARG A 66 -8.77 -25.68 10.08
C ARG A 66 -7.70 -26.47 9.28
N GLY A 67 -7.65 -27.79 9.50
CA GLY A 67 -6.68 -28.76 8.93
C GLY A 67 -6.71 -29.00 7.40
N HIS A 68 -6.56 -27.96 6.59
CA HIS A 68 -6.22 -28.09 5.18
C HIS A 68 -4.72 -28.41 5.01
N SER A 69 -4.36 -29.34 4.11
CA SER A 69 -2.95 -29.62 3.82
C SER A 69 -2.32 -28.47 3.02
N LEU A 70 -1.00 -28.28 3.20
CA LEU A 70 -0.21 -27.31 2.44
C LEU A 70 -0.38 -27.48 0.92
N GLU A 71 -0.58 -28.71 0.45
CA GLU A 71 -0.77 -29.02 -0.98
C GLU A 71 -2.08 -28.45 -1.52
N SER A 72 -3.17 -28.51 -0.74
CA SER A 72 -4.46 -27.94 -1.12
C SER A 72 -4.41 -26.41 -1.21
N ILE A 73 -3.66 -25.77 -0.30
CA ILE A 73 -3.42 -24.32 -0.31
C ILE A 73 -2.65 -23.92 -1.58
N LYS A 74 -1.55 -24.63 -1.91
CA LYS A 74 -0.77 -24.37 -3.13
C LYS A 74 -1.60 -24.55 -4.39
N ALA A 75 -2.35 -25.66 -4.49
CA ALA A 75 -3.19 -25.94 -5.65
C ALA A 75 -4.25 -24.86 -5.88
N SER A 76 -4.83 -24.31 -4.81
CA SER A 76 -5.81 -23.22 -4.92
C SER A 76 -5.21 -21.90 -5.42
N ILE A 77 -3.94 -21.61 -5.14
CA ILE A 77 -3.26 -20.40 -5.63
C ILE A 77 -2.91 -20.58 -7.10
N GLU A 78 -2.28 -21.71 -7.44
CA GLU A 78 -1.92 -22.08 -8.81
C GLU A 78 -3.13 -22.05 -9.75
N ALA A 79 -4.28 -22.56 -9.30
CA ALA A 79 -5.50 -22.56 -10.11
C ALA A 79 -6.05 -21.16 -10.43
N ARG A 80 -5.77 -20.14 -9.59
CA ARG A 80 -6.24 -18.76 -9.78
C ARG A 80 -5.24 -17.87 -10.51
N LYS A 81 -3.98 -18.29 -10.56
CA LYS A 81 -2.89 -17.50 -11.15
C LYS A 81 -3.12 -17.10 -12.61
N PRO A 82 -3.64 -17.98 -13.50
CA PRO A 82 -3.89 -17.58 -14.90
C PRO A 82 -4.86 -16.40 -15.03
N ASP A 83 -5.97 -16.41 -14.28
CA ASP A 83 -6.95 -15.33 -14.32
C ASP A 83 -6.43 -14.07 -13.62
N PHE A 84 -5.66 -14.24 -12.54
CA PHE A 84 -5.01 -13.12 -11.87
C PHE A 84 -4.04 -12.39 -12.81
N ASP A 85 -3.14 -13.13 -13.44
CA ASP A 85 -2.12 -12.59 -14.34
C ASP A 85 -2.75 -11.97 -15.61
N ALA A 86 -3.90 -12.49 -16.06
CA ALA A 86 -4.61 -11.99 -17.23
C ALA A 86 -5.48 -10.74 -16.97
N TYR A 87 -6.15 -10.67 -15.82
CA TYR A 87 -7.21 -9.68 -15.59
C TYR A 87 -6.97 -8.74 -14.40
N ILE A 88 -6.16 -9.16 -13.41
CA ILE A 88 -5.93 -8.40 -12.18
C ILE A 88 -4.59 -7.68 -12.23
N ASP A 89 -3.49 -8.43 -12.38
CA ASP A 89 -2.13 -7.89 -12.37
C ASP A 89 -1.90 -6.75 -13.38
N PRO A 90 -2.43 -6.80 -14.63
CA PRO A 90 -2.23 -5.73 -15.59
C PRO A 90 -2.80 -4.37 -15.16
N GLN A 91 -3.65 -4.33 -14.12
CA GLN A 91 -4.22 -3.08 -13.61
C GLN A 91 -3.18 -2.20 -12.90
N LYS A 92 -2.10 -2.77 -12.36
CA LYS A 92 -1.10 -2.01 -11.59
C LYS A 92 -0.34 -0.96 -12.42
N LYS A 93 -0.21 -1.17 -13.73
CA LYS A 93 0.40 -0.20 -14.67
C LYS A 93 -0.37 1.13 -14.74
N MET A 94 -1.63 1.14 -14.31
CA MET A 94 -2.53 2.30 -14.38
C MET A 94 -2.67 2.99 -13.03
N ALA A 95 -2.07 2.44 -11.96
CA ALA A 95 -2.16 3.00 -10.62
C ALA A 95 -1.22 4.21 -10.47
N ASP A 96 -1.67 5.21 -9.73
CA ASP A 96 -0.86 6.36 -9.34
C ASP A 96 0.13 5.99 -8.22
N MET A 97 -0.29 5.07 -7.34
CA MET A 97 0.56 4.49 -6.31
C MET A 97 0.38 2.97 -6.24
N VAL A 98 1.49 2.24 -6.15
CA VAL A 98 1.51 0.80 -5.90
C VAL A 98 2.20 0.52 -4.58
N ILE A 99 1.55 -0.22 -3.69
CA ILE A 99 2.19 -0.82 -2.51
C ILE A 99 2.51 -2.26 -2.87
N GLU A 100 3.79 -2.58 -3.03
CA GLU A 100 4.27 -3.93 -3.33
C GLU A 100 4.86 -4.58 -2.07
N VAL A 101 4.30 -5.70 -1.64
CA VAL A 101 4.67 -6.43 -0.40
C VAL A 101 5.43 -7.71 -0.75
N LEU A 102 6.69 -7.76 -0.34
CA LEU A 102 7.67 -8.79 -0.64
C LEU A 102 8.21 -9.43 0.65
N PRO A 103 8.77 -10.65 0.58
CA PRO A 103 9.56 -11.21 1.69
C PRO A 103 10.75 -10.31 2.03
N THR A 104 11.14 -10.30 3.31
CA THR A 104 12.31 -9.54 3.77
C THR A 104 13.60 -10.03 3.11
N GLN A 105 14.56 -9.13 2.92
CA GLN A 105 15.95 -9.47 2.56
C GLN A 105 16.91 -9.37 3.75
N LEU A 106 16.42 -8.93 4.92
CA LEU A 106 17.26 -8.80 6.13
C LEU A 106 17.51 -10.14 6.82
N ILE A 107 16.58 -11.09 6.68
CA ILE A 107 16.65 -12.42 7.28
C ILE A 107 16.70 -13.44 6.13
N PRO A 108 17.82 -14.15 5.93
CA PRO A 108 17.90 -15.21 4.93
C PRO A 108 16.87 -16.32 5.20
N ASP A 109 16.22 -16.78 4.14
CA ASP A 109 15.25 -17.88 4.15
C ASP A 109 14.03 -17.68 5.09
N ASP A 110 13.68 -16.43 5.43
CA ASP A 110 12.46 -16.15 6.19
C ASP A 110 11.21 -16.43 5.36
N ASN A 111 10.42 -17.38 5.84
CA ASN A 111 9.14 -17.77 5.25
C ASN A 111 7.97 -17.52 6.21
N GLU A 112 8.19 -16.78 7.30
CA GLU A 112 7.13 -16.48 8.26
C GLU A 112 6.24 -15.31 7.80
N GLY A 113 6.68 -14.45 6.87
CA GLY A 113 5.87 -13.34 6.38
C GLY A 113 5.51 -12.30 7.46
N LYS A 114 6.27 -12.26 8.56
CA LYS A 114 6.15 -11.28 9.65
C LYS A 114 7.00 -10.04 9.38
N VAL A 115 8.25 -10.26 8.95
CA VAL A 115 9.14 -9.20 8.50
C VAL A 115 9.00 -9.10 7.00
N LEU A 116 8.75 -7.89 6.50
CA LEU A 116 8.38 -7.66 5.11
C LEU A 116 9.27 -6.57 4.53
N ARG A 117 9.57 -6.75 3.24
CA ARG A 117 10.09 -5.69 2.39
C ARG A 117 8.91 -5.11 1.63
N VAL A 118 8.61 -3.84 1.87
CA VAL A 118 7.48 -3.16 1.24
C VAL A 118 8.01 -2.03 0.38
N ARG A 119 7.55 -1.93 -0.86
CA ARG A 119 7.86 -0.84 -1.78
C ARG A 119 6.61 0.01 -1.99
N LEU A 120 6.78 1.31 -1.93
CA LEU A 120 5.83 2.32 -2.34
C LEU A 120 6.32 2.92 -3.65
N ILE A 121 5.71 2.49 -4.74
CA ILE A 121 5.99 2.95 -6.10
C ILE A 121 5.03 4.09 -6.40
N GLN A 122 5.54 5.26 -6.76
CA GLN A 122 4.79 6.50 -6.89
C GLN A 122 4.97 7.07 -8.29
N LYS A 123 3.89 7.25 -9.05
CA LYS A 123 3.95 7.76 -10.41
C LYS A 123 4.35 9.24 -10.44
N GLU A 124 5.35 9.57 -11.26
CA GLU A 124 5.82 10.94 -11.44
C GLU A 124 4.95 11.74 -12.40
N GLY A 125 5.07 13.07 -12.36
CA GLY A 125 4.48 13.98 -13.36
C GLY A 125 2.96 14.15 -13.28
N LYS A 126 2.31 13.72 -12.19
CA LYS A 126 0.88 13.94 -11.95
C LYS A 126 0.62 15.34 -11.39
N GLU A 127 -0.27 16.11 -12.03
CA GLU A 127 -0.50 17.55 -11.74
C GLU A 127 -0.84 17.89 -10.27
N LEU A 128 -1.44 16.96 -9.52
CA LEU A 128 -1.91 17.18 -8.14
C LEU A 128 -1.27 16.26 -7.11
N PHE A 129 -0.23 15.52 -7.50
CA PHE A 129 0.40 14.52 -6.66
C PHE A 129 1.92 14.69 -6.69
N ASP A 130 2.48 14.98 -5.52
CA ASP A 130 3.92 15.05 -5.32
C ASP A 130 4.37 13.79 -4.58
N PRO A 131 5.29 12.97 -5.11
CA PRO A 131 5.79 11.78 -4.43
C PRO A 131 6.50 12.10 -3.10
N ALA A 132 6.40 11.19 -2.14
CA ALA A 132 7.23 11.22 -0.95
C ALA A 132 8.65 10.76 -1.27
N TYR A 133 9.64 11.40 -0.69
CA TYR A 133 11.05 11.08 -0.90
C TYR A 133 11.83 11.01 0.42
N LEU A 134 13.02 10.41 0.36
CA LEU A 134 13.95 10.31 1.47
C LEU A 134 15.19 11.15 1.17
N PHE A 135 15.53 12.10 2.05
CA PHE A 135 16.65 13.05 1.96
C PHE A 135 16.74 13.92 0.69
N ASP A 136 17.02 13.36 -0.47
CA ASP A 136 17.33 14.08 -1.71
C ASP A 136 16.53 13.51 -2.88
N GLU A 137 15.55 14.28 -3.34
CA GLU A 137 14.59 13.90 -4.39
C GLU A 137 15.30 13.60 -5.72
N GLY A 138 14.95 12.48 -6.34
CA GLY A 138 15.52 12.02 -7.61
C GLY A 138 16.91 11.34 -7.49
N SER A 139 17.50 11.29 -6.30
CA SER A 139 18.75 10.55 -6.05
C SER A 139 18.48 9.09 -5.67
N THR A 140 19.53 8.26 -5.61
CA THR A 140 19.45 6.89 -5.08
C THR A 140 20.06 6.82 -3.69
N ILE A 141 19.27 6.39 -2.70
CA ILE A 141 19.65 6.37 -1.29
C ILE A 141 19.37 4.99 -0.70
N SER A 142 20.31 4.48 0.09
CA SER A 142 20.06 3.40 1.04
C SER A 142 20.39 3.89 2.45
N TRP A 143 19.46 3.69 3.37
CA TRP A 143 19.55 4.26 4.71
C TRP A 143 19.18 3.23 5.78
N ILE A 144 20.03 3.11 6.79
CA ILE A 144 19.76 2.31 7.99
C ILE A 144 19.67 3.29 9.16
N PRO A 145 18.48 3.57 9.72
CA PRO A 145 18.32 4.51 10.83
C PRO A 145 18.93 3.99 12.14
N CYS A 146 19.04 2.66 12.27
CA CYS A 146 19.56 1.99 13.46
C CYS A 146 21.05 2.28 13.66
N GLY A 147 21.42 2.82 14.82
CA GLY A 147 22.78 3.21 15.15
C GLY A 147 22.93 3.66 16.60
N ARG A 148 23.94 4.49 16.88
CA ARG A 148 24.24 4.93 18.26
C ARG A 148 23.09 5.71 18.92
N LYS A 149 22.33 6.47 18.13
CA LYS A 149 21.24 7.35 18.60
C LYS A 149 19.86 6.69 18.54
N LEU A 150 19.72 5.58 17.84
CA LEU A 150 18.47 4.84 17.67
C LEU A 150 18.77 3.34 17.71
N THR A 151 18.42 2.68 18.80
CA THR A 151 18.71 1.26 19.01
C THR A 151 17.54 0.41 18.54
N CYS A 152 17.78 -0.46 17.57
CA CYS A 152 16.78 -1.39 17.03
C CYS A 152 17.07 -2.82 17.48
N SER A 153 16.05 -3.65 17.63
CA SER A 153 16.27 -5.10 17.78
C SER A 153 16.54 -5.72 16.40
N PHE A 154 16.99 -6.97 16.39
CA PHE A 154 17.20 -7.70 15.15
C PHE A 154 15.85 -7.97 14.44
N PRO A 155 15.75 -7.83 13.10
CA PRO A 155 16.81 -7.50 12.14
C PRO A 155 17.03 -6.00 11.93
N GLY A 156 16.22 -5.17 12.57
CA GLY A 156 16.24 -3.73 12.44
C GLY A 156 15.44 -3.25 11.24
N ILE A 157 15.82 -2.08 10.72
CA ILE A 157 15.09 -1.38 9.66
C ILE A 157 16.09 -0.93 8.61
N LYS A 158 15.72 -1.09 7.34
CA LYS A 158 16.48 -0.59 6.19
C LYS A 158 15.51 0.10 5.23
N PHE A 159 15.89 1.29 4.78
CA PHE A 159 15.20 2.04 3.76
C PHE A 159 16.00 2.08 2.46
N TYR A 160 15.25 2.16 1.37
CA TYR A 160 15.76 2.53 0.06
C TYR A 160 14.86 3.61 -0.55
N TYR A 161 15.46 4.53 -1.29
CA TYR A 161 14.75 5.50 -2.12
C TYR A 161 15.47 5.64 -3.45
N GLY A 162 14.70 5.80 -4.54
CA GLY A 162 15.25 6.30 -5.78
C GLY A 162 14.29 6.28 -6.96
N PRO A 163 14.70 6.90 -8.09
CA PRO A 163 13.95 6.85 -9.33
C PRO A 163 14.00 5.44 -9.94
N ASP A 164 12.94 5.06 -10.64
CA ASP A 164 12.82 3.81 -11.39
C ASP A 164 11.89 4.01 -12.60
N THR A 165 11.84 3.03 -13.50
CA THR A 165 10.87 3.00 -14.60
C THR A 165 9.91 1.83 -14.38
N TYR A 166 8.62 2.12 -14.23
CA TYR A 166 7.58 1.12 -13.99
C TYR A 166 6.59 1.10 -15.16
N TYR A 167 6.59 0.01 -15.93
CA TYR A 167 5.78 -0.14 -17.16
C TYR A 167 5.96 0.99 -18.19
N GLY A 168 7.17 1.54 -18.28
CA GLY A 168 7.51 2.63 -19.22
C GLY A 168 7.17 4.03 -18.71
N GLU A 169 6.68 4.14 -17.48
CA GLU A 169 6.41 5.40 -16.80
C GLU A 169 7.48 5.66 -15.75
N GLU A 170 7.88 6.91 -15.58
CA GLU A 170 8.82 7.32 -14.53
C GLU A 170 8.13 7.26 -13.17
N VAL A 171 8.83 6.69 -12.18
CA VAL A 171 8.32 6.54 -10.81
C VAL A 171 9.41 6.86 -9.78
N SER A 172 8.99 7.32 -8.60
CA SER A 172 9.82 7.32 -7.39
C SER A 172 9.45 6.13 -6.52
N VAL A 173 10.45 5.35 -6.10
CA VAL A 173 10.27 4.19 -5.23
C VAL A 173 10.81 4.50 -3.84
N LEU A 174 9.96 4.43 -2.83
CA LEU A 174 10.34 4.44 -1.42
C LEU A 174 10.12 3.03 -0.84
N GLU A 175 11.11 2.46 -0.19
CA GLU A 175 11.07 1.08 0.28
C GLU A 175 11.48 1.01 1.75
N MET A 176 10.79 0.13 2.49
CA MET A 176 11.12 -0.24 3.86
C MET A 176 11.23 -1.76 3.96
N ASP A 177 12.36 -2.26 4.46
CA ASP A 177 12.55 -3.65 4.86
C ASP A 177 12.82 -3.71 6.36
N GLY A 178 12.17 -4.65 7.05
CA GLY A 178 12.22 -4.78 8.51
C GLY A 178 10.92 -4.40 9.21
N SER A 179 11.01 -4.17 10.51
CA SER A 179 9.88 -3.81 11.37
C SER A 179 10.27 -2.80 12.44
N PHE A 180 9.28 -2.03 12.89
CA PHE A 180 9.34 -1.18 14.06
C PHE A 180 9.08 -2.01 15.32
N ASP A 181 10.04 -2.01 16.24
CA ASP A 181 9.89 -2.58 17.58
C ASP A 181 9.49 -1.52 18.60
N LYS A 182 9.94 -0.28 18.38
CA LYS A 182 9.75 0.85 19.30
C LYS A 182 9.15 2.04 18.58
N LEU A 183 8.29 2.77 19.28
CA LEU A 183 7.67 4.00 18.75
C LEU A 183 8.71 5.05 18.34
N GLU A 184 9.85 5.12 19.04
CA GLU A 184 10.96 6.02 18.71
C GLU A 184 11.51 5.78 17.30
N GLU A 185 11.49 4.55 16.81
CA GLU A 185 11.97 4.20 15.46
C GLU A 185 11.04 4.77 14.40
N LEU A 186 9.71 4.68 14.60
CA LEU A 186 8.71 5.24 13.71
C LEU A 186 8.79 6.78 13.67
N ILE A 187 8.89 7.43 14.83
CA ILE A 187 9.05 8.89 14.93
C ILE A 187 10.34 9.34 14.22
N TYR A 188 11.42 8.59 14.42
CA TYR A 188 12.71 8.90 13.79
C TYR A 188 12.61 8.78 12.28
N VAL A 189 11.98 7.72 11.75
CA VAL A 189 11.76 7.57 10.31
C VAL A 189 10.88 8.69 9.76
N GLU A 190 9.74 8.99 10.39
CA GLU A 190 8.85 10.08 9.96
C GLU A 190 9.59 11.42 9.86
N SER A 191 10.50 11.72 10.80
CA SER A 191 11.27 12.97 10.81
C SER A 191 12.27 13.13 9.65
N HIS A 192 12.57 12.06 8.91
CA HIS A 192 13.49 12.08 7.77
C HIS A 192 12.79 11.86 6.42
N LEU A 193 11.50 11.51 6.43
CA LEU A 193 10.68 11.48 5.23
C LEU A 193 10.25 12.89 4.84
N SER A 194 10.26 13.16 3.54
CA SER A 194 9.87 14.45 2.97
C SER A 194 8.68 14.29 2.03
N ASN A 195 7.95 15.37 1.80
CA ASN A 195 6.70 15.37 1.05
C ASN A 195 5.74 14.28 1.56
N THR A 196 5.46 14.21 2.86
CA THR A 196 4.51 13.21 3.39
C THR A 196 3.05 13.62 3.31
N SER A 197 2.78 14.89 2.94
CA SER A 197 1.45 15.52 2.99
C SER A 197 0.83 15.55 4.40
N SER A 198 1.66 15.43 5.44
CA SER A 198 1.27 15.62 6.84
C SER A 198 0.92 17.08 7.14
N LYS A 199 -0.13 17.35 7.92
CA LYS A 199 -0.53 18.70 8.36
C LYS A 199 0.28 19.19 9.56
N PHE A 200 0.86 18.28 10.33
CA PHE A 200 1.69 18.58 11.48
C PHE A 200 2.73 17.47 11.69
N TYR A 201 3.80 17.79 12.41
CA TYR A 201 4.84 16.83 12.76
C TYR A 201 4.28 15.70 13.65
N GLY A 202 4.53 14.45 13.29
CA GLY A 202 4.03 13.28 14.01
C GLY A 202 2.64 12.83 13.58
N GLU A 203 2.06 13.38 12.51
CA GLU A 203 0.75 12.95 12.02
C GLU A 203 0.76 11.49 11.57
N ILE A 204 1.82 11.02 10.88
CA ILE A 204 1.89 9.61 10.44
C ILE A 204 1.90 8.70 11.66
N THR A 205 2.79 8.97 12.61
CA THR A 205 2.88 8.23 13.87
C THR A 205 1.54 8.22 14.59
N GLN A 206 0.86 9.37 14.69
CA GLN A 206 -0.43 9.47 15.35
C GLN A 206 -1.50 8.60 14.65
N GLN A 207 -1.56 8.59 13.32
CA GLN A 207 -2.55 7.77 12.60
C GLN A 207 -2.24 6.28 12.73
N MET A 208 -0.97 5.88 12.66
CA MET A 208 -0.57 4.50 12.87
C MET A 208 -0.89 4.00 14.29
N LEU A 209 -0.69 4.85 15.31
CA LEU A 209 -1.03 4.51 16.70
C LEU A 209 -2.52 4.30 16.92
N LYS A 210 -3.41 4.98 16.18
CA LYS A 210 -4.86 4.75 16.26
C LYS A 210 -5.26 3.36 15.75
N LEU A 211 -4.40 2.75 14.92
CA LEU A 211 -4.61 1.46 14.28
C LEU A 211 -3.53 0.46 14.72
N SER A 212 -3.03 0.56 15.97
CA SER A 212 -1.95 -0.28 16.49
C SER A 212 -2.25 -1.77 16.37
N ASP A 213 -3.53 -2.14 16.48
CA ASP A 213 -3.99 -3.53 16.46
C ASP A 213 -4.17 -4.08 15.04
N PHE A 214 -3.99 -3.24 14.00
CA PHE A 214 -4.15 -3.66 12.61
C PHE A 214 -2.93 -4.46 12.14
N PRO A 215 -3.12 -5.51 11.32
CA PRO A 215 -2.01 -6.23 10.71
C PRO A 215 -1.09 -5.29 9.91
N GLY A 216 0.22 -5.40 10.12
CA GLY A 216 1.21 -4.57 9.44
C GLY A 216 1.42 -3.19 10.07
N SER A 217 0.81 -2.88 11.22
CA SER A 217 1.04 -1.62 11.97
C SER A 217 2.50 -1.42 12.39
N SER A 218 3.28 -2.50 12.47
CA SER A 218 4.70 -2.50 12.85
C SER A 218 5.67 -2.57 11.66
N ASN A 219 5.23 -2.46 10.40
CA ASN A 219 6.16 -2.52 9.26
C ASN A 219 5.78 -1.55 8.13
N GLY A 220 6.47 -1.66 7.00
CA GLY A 220 6.26 -0.79 5.83
C GLY A 220 4.83 -0.82 5.28
N THR A 221 4.05 -1.87 5.55
CA THR A 221 2.66 -1.98 5.07
C THR A 221 1.78 -0.90 5.69
N GLY A 222 1.75 -0.83 7.02
CA GLY A 222 0.97 0.19 7.75
C GLY A 222 1.50 1.60 7.51
N LEU A 223 2.82 1.75 7.45
CA LEU A 223 3.47 3.04 7.15
C LEU A 223 3.04 3.58 5.79
N PHE A 224 3.17 2.79 4.73
CA PHE A 224 2.87 3.25 3.38
C PHE A 224 1.38 3.35 3.10
N GLN A 225 0.53 2.50 3.69
CA GLN A 225 -0.93 2.71 3.62
C GLN A 225 -1.36 4.02 4.29
N THR A 226 -0.75 4.37 5.44
CA THR A 226 -0.99 5.65 6.12
C THR A 226 -0.54 6.81 5.23
N LEU A 227 0.66 6.72 4.67
CA LEU A 227 1.21 7.74 3.76
C LEU A 227 0.32 7.94 2.53
N VAL A 228 -0.13 6.86 1.89
CA VAL A 228 -1.10 6.89 0.78
C VAL A 228 -2.38 7.61 1.19
N GLY A 229 -2.93 7.32 2.37
CA GLY A 229 -4.11 8.04 2.88
C GLY A 229 -3.92 9.55 3.00
N LEU A 230 -2.75 9.99 3.49
CA LEU A 230 -2.41 11.42 3.55
C LEU A 230 -2.26 12.05 2.16
N LYS A 231 -1.72 11.29 1.19
CA LYS A 231 -1.61 11.71 -0.21
C LYS A 231 -2.97 11.88 -0.88
N ILE A 232 -3.88 10.92 -0.71
CA ILE A 232 -5.26 11.03 -1.23
C ILE A 232 -5.95 12.27 -0.66
N ARG A 233 -5.79 12.53 0.65
CA ARG A 233 -6.36 13.73 1.29
C ARG A 233 -5.85 15.01 0.62
N ASP A 234 -4.54 15.12 0.43
CA ASP A 234 -3.92 16.29 -0.21
C ASP A 234 -4.41 16.47 -1.66
N VAL A 235 -4.47 15.38 -2.44
CA VAL A 235 -5.03 15.40 -3.80
C VAL A 235 -6.48 15.89 -3.79
N TYR A 236 -7.34 15.34 -2.92
CA TYR A 236 -8.74 15.74 -2.79
C TYR A 236 -8.89 17.22 -2.40
N GLU A 237 -8.08 17.70 -1.46
CA GLU A 237 -8.08 19.11 -1.06
C GLU A 237 -7.68 20.02 -2.23
N ARG A 238 -6.68 19.65 -3.02
CA ARG A 238 -6.26 20.41 -4.21
C ARG A 238 -7.32 20.40 -5.32
N ILE A 239 -8.00 19.26 -5.55
CA ILE A 239 -9.12 19.14 -6.51
C ILE A 239 -10.26 20.08 -6.12
N THR A 240 -10.69 20.02 -4.85
CA THR A 240 -11.83 20.82 -4.36
C THR A 240 -11.54 22.32 -4.29
N GLN A 241 -10.29 22.70 -3.99
CA GLN A 241 -9.86 24.09 -4.08
C GLN A 241 -9.91 24.60 -5.53
N LYS A 242 -9.36 23.85 -6.50
CA LYS A 242 -9.43 24.21 -7.93
C LYS A 242 -10.87 24.35 -8.43
N ALA A 243 -11.76 23.45 -8.02
CA ALA A 243 -13.17 23.51 -8.40
C ALA A 243 -13.87 24.75 -7.85
N THR A 244 -13.56 25.13 -6.61
CA THR A 244 -14.14 26.33 -5.97
C THR A 244 -13.68 27.60 -6.67
N VAL A 245 -12.40 27.70 -7.05
CA VAL A 245 -11.86 28.85 -7.79
C VAL A 245 -12.49 28.96 -9.19
N ARG A 246 -12.78 27.85 -9.88
CA ARG A 246 -13.44 27.86 -11.19
C ARG A 246 -14.93 28.23 -11.13
N ALA A 247 -15.57 28.04 -9.98
CA ALA A 247 -16.99 28.35 -9.78
C ALA A 247 -17.24 29.82 -9.37
N GLN A 248 -16.18 30.56 -9.04
CA GLN A 248 -16.19 31.99 -8.74
C GLN A 248 -15.87 32.81 -10.01
#